data_AF-A0A7J7FJD3-F1
#
_entry.id   AF-A0A7J7FJD3-F1
#
_cell.length_a   1.000
_cell.length_b   1.000
_cell.length_c   1.000
_cell.angle_alpha   90.00
_cell.angle_beta   90.00
_cell.angle_gamma   90.00
#
_symmetry.space_group_name_H-M   'P 1'
#
loop_
_entity.id
_entity.type
_entity.pdbx_description
1 polymer ?
#
loop_
_entity_poly.entity_id
_entity_poly.type
_entity_poly.pdbx_seq_one_letter_code
_entity_poly.pdbx_strand_id
1 'polypeptide(L)'
;MQLFVRTQELHTLEVTGQETVAQIKAHVASLEGIAPEDQVLLLAGTPLEDEATLGQCGVEALTTLEVAGRMLGGKVHGSLARAGKVRGQTPKVAKQEKKKKKTGRAKRRMQYNRRFVNVVPTFGKKKGPNANS
;
A
#
# COMPACT_ATOMS: atom_id res chain seq x y z
N MET A 1 37.32 10.66 -23.91
CA MET A 1 36.53 11.75 -23.31
C MET A 1 36.25 11.39 -21.88
N GLN A 2 36.38 12.35 -20.99
CA GLN A 2 36.14 12.14 -19.57
C GLN A 2 34.67 12.45 -19.25
N LEU A 3 34.04 11.65 -18.39
CA LEU A 3 32.69 11.86 -17.90
C LEU A 3 32.66 11.79 -16.37
N PHE A 4 31.67 12.46 -15.79
CA PHE A 4 31.35 12.32 -14.37
C PHE A 4 30.09 11.49 -14.21
N VAL A 5 30.10 10.53 -13.30
CA VAL A 5 28.93 9.72 -12.97
C VAL A 5 28.59 9.94 -11.52
N ARG A 6 27.40 10.50 -11.28
CA ARG A 6 26.88 10.80 -9.97
C ARG A 6 25.96 9.68 -9.50
N THR A 7 26.45 8.91 -8.52
CA THR A 7 25.73 7.84 -7.80
C THR A 7 25.59 8.27 -6.33
N GLN A 8 25.99 7.42 -5.37
CA GLN A 8 26.18 7.82 -3.98
C GLN A 8 27.40 8.75 -3.85
N GLU A 9 28.45 8.44 -4.60
CA GLU A 9 29.65 9.27 -4.76
C GLU A 9 29.77 9.77 -6.20
N LEU A 10 30.73 10.68 -6.44
CA LEU A 10 31.02 11.20 -7.78
C LEU A 10 32.22 10.44 -8.36
N HIS A 11 31.98 9.69 -9.41
CA HIS A 11 33.02 8.93 -10.12
C HIS A 11 33.44 9.64 -11.40
N THR A 12 34.70 9.43 -11.78
CA THR A 12 35.27 9.95 -13.03
C THR A 12 35.59 8.78 -13.95
N LEU A 13 35.04 8.77 -15.16
CA LEU A 13 35.24 7.70 -16.14
C LEU A 13 35.90 8.25 -17.41
N GLU A 14 36.93 7.57 -17.88
CA GLU A 14 37.49 7.77 -19.22
C GLU A 14 36.81 6.82 -20.20
N VAL A 15 36.16 7.40 -21.22
CA VAL A 15 35.35 6.67 -22.21
C VAL A 15 35.65 7.16 -23.62
N THR A 16 35.40 6.35 -24.64
CA THR A 16 35.62 6.71 -26.05
C THR A 16 34.41 7.43 -26.67
N GLY A 17 33.25 7.39 -26.03
CA GLY A 17 31.97 7.91 -26.52
C GLY A 17 31.20 6.94 -27.42
N GLN A 18 31.81 5.80 -27.74
CA GLN A 18 31.17 4.69 -28.47
C GLN A 18 30.61 3.62 -27.53
N GLU A 19 30.88 3.74 -26.22
CA GLU A 19 30.33 2.84 -25.23
C GLU A 19 28.80 2.92 -25.20
N THR A 20 28.16 1.79 -24.96
CA THR A 20 26.72 1.74 -24.73
C THR A 20 26.39 2.12 -23.29
N VAL A 21 25.16 2.57 -23.07
CA VAL A 21 24.66 2.84 -21.72
C VAL A 21 24.75 1.59 -20.83
N ALA A 22 24.48 0.40 -21.38
CA ALA A 22 24.65 -0.87 -20.66
C ALA A 22 26.09 -1.09 -20.15
N GLN A 23 27.09 -0.73 -20.95
CA GLN A 23 28.50 -0.81 -20.53
C GLN A 23 28.80 0.14 -19.38
N ILE A 24 28.28 1.38 -19.44
CA ILE A 24 28.45 2.34 -18.33
C ILE A 24 27.76 1.84 -17.05
N LYS A 25 26.56 1.26 -17.14
CA LYS A 25 25.89 0.64 -15.99
C LYS A 25 26.71 -0.50 -15.37
N ALA A 26 27.36 -1.32 -16.20
CA ALA A 26 28.25 -2.38 -15.73
C ALA A 26 29.49 -1.81 -14.99
N HIS A 27 30.07 -0.70 -15.47
CA HIS A 27 31.13 0.01 -14.76
C HIS A 27 30.67 0.58 -13.43
N VAL A 28 29.47 1.18 -13.38
CA VAL A 28 28.90 1.67 -12.13
C VAL A 28 28.62 0.52 -11.15
N ALA A 29 28.19 -0.64 -11.65
CA ALA A 29 27.93 -1.82 -10.82
C ALA A 29 29.18 -2.33 -10.11
N SER A 30 30.35 -2.28 -10.76
CA SER A 30 31.60 -2.70 -10.14
C SER A 30 32.12 -1.72 -9.10
N LEU A 31 31.78 -0.44 -9.21
CA LEU A 31 32.18 0.61 -8.27
C LEU A 31 31.29 0.68 -7.03
N GLU A 32 29.97 0.59 -7.22
CA GLU A 32 28.97 0.87 -6.17
C GLU A 32 28.21 -0.37 -5.71
N GLY A 33 28.38 -1.51 -6.39
CA GLY A 33 27.71 -2.77 -6.04
C GLY A 33 26.21 -2.83 -6.35
N ILE A 34 25.69 -1.89 -7.15
CA ILE A 34 24.28 -1.88 -7.59
C ILE A 34 24.17 -2.69 -8.89
N ALA A 35 23.28 -3.67 -8.97
CA ALA A 35 23.11 -4.47 -10.17
C ALA A 35 22.71 -3.59 -11.38
N PRO A 36 23.23 -3.84 -12.61
CA PRO A 36 22.91 -3.00 -13.79
C PRO A 36 21.41 -2.88 -14.09
N GLU A 37 20.65 -3.94 -13.83
CA GLU A 37 19.19 -4.00 -13.98
C GLU A 37 18.43 -3.10 -13.00
N ASP A 38 19.04 -2.83 -11.85
CA ASP A 38 18.53 -1.91 -10.83
C ASP A 38 19.02 -0.47 -11.06
N GLN A 39 19.79 -0.20 -12.12
CA GLN A 39 20.28 1.15 -12.44
C GLN A 39 19.47 1.81 -13.55
N VAL A 40 19.19 3.09 -13.38
CA VAL A 40 18.69 3.99 -14.43
C VAL A 40 19.70 5.11 -14.61
N LEU A 41 20.36 5.12 -15.76
CA LEU A 41 21.29 6.18 -16.13
C LEU A 41 20.50 7.35 -16.75
N LEU A 42 20.77 8.56 -16.31
CA LEU A 42 20.00 9.75 -16.64
C LEU A 42 20.93 10.83 -17.19
N LEU A 43 20.51 11.46 -18.28
CA LEU A 43 21.09 12.72 -18.78
C LEU A 43 20.06 13.82 -18.62
N ALA A 44 20.37 14.85 -17.82
CA ALA A 44 19.46 15.96 -17.52
C ALA A 44 18.05 15.50 -17.08
N GLY A 45 17.98 14.44 -16.26
CA GLY A 45 16.72 13.85 -15.78
C GLY A 45 15.99 12.95 -16.79
N THR A 46 16.52 12.76 -18.00
CA THR A 46 15.95 11.87 -19.01
C THR A 46 16.64 10.51 -18.98
N PRO A 47 15.90 9.39 -18.83
CA PRO A 47 16.51 8.06 -18.77
C PRO A 47 17.09 7.66 -20.13
N LEU A 48 18.27 7.08 -20.12
CA LEU A 48 18.93 6.57 -21.32
C LEU A 48 18.65 5.08 -21.51
N GLU A 49 18.49 4.69 -22.78
CA GLU A 49 18.24 3.31 -23.20
C GLU A 49 19.53 2.51 -23.26
N ASP A 50 19.49 1.24 -22.86
CA ASP A 50 20.68 0.39 -22.68
C ASP A 50 21.47 0.14 -23.96
N GLU A 51 20.78 0.07 -25.10
CA GLU A 51 21.36 -0.19 -26.43
C GLU A 51 21.95 1.06 -27.10
N ALA A 52 21.64 2.26 -26.60
CA ALA A 52 22.12 3.50 -27.19
C ALA A 52 23.59 3.75 -26.81
N THR A 53 24.38 4.26 -27.76
CA THR A 53 25.74 4.71 -27.47
C THR A 53 25.72 6.09 -26.82
N LEU A 54 26.74 6.43 -26.04
CA LEU A 54 26.87 7.74 -25.40
C LEU A 54 26.79 8.89 -26.40
N GLY A 55 27.41 8.75 -27.58
CA GLY A 55 27.30 9.73 -28.65
C GLY A 55 25.88 9.90 -29.21
N GLN A 56 25.10 8.82 -29.32
CA GLN A 56 23.69 8.88 -29.76
C GLN A 56 22.79 9.55 -28.70
N CYS A 57 23.13 9.39 -27.42
CA CYS A 57 22.43 10.01 -26.30
C CYS A 57 22.76 11.51 -26.13
N GLY A 58 23.67 12.07 -26.94
CA GLY A 58 24.10 13.46 -26.82
C GLY A 58 24.99 13.71 -25.60
N VAL A 59 25.73 12.69 -25.14
CA VAL A 59 26.68 12.83 -24.03
C VAL A 59 27.99 13.40 -24.55
N GLU A 60 28.37 14.57 -24.04
CA GLU A 60 29.60 15.27 -24.40
C GLU A 60 30.69 15.10 -23.33
N ALA A 61 31.93 15.52 -23.63
CA ALA A 61 33.00 15.51 -22.66
C ALA A 61 32.66 16.38 -21.43
N LEU A 62 33.09 15.93 -20.25
CA LEU A 62 32.86 16.58 -18.95
C LEU A 62 31.39 16.64 -18.51
N THR A 63 30.50 15.93 -19.19
CA THR A 63 29.09 15.83 -18.80
C THR A 63 28.95 14.99 -17.52
N THR A 64 27.99 15.35 -16.67
CA THR A 64 27.61 14.56 -15.49
C THR A 64 26.37 13.73 -15.79
N LEU A 65 26.48 12.41 -15.67
CA LEU A 65 25.36 11.47 -15.75
C LEU A 65 24.90 11.14 -14.33
N GLU A 66 23.60 11.10 -14.12
CA GLU A 66 23.02 10.72 -12.83
C GLU A 66 22.59 9.26 -12.86
N VAL A 67 22.83 8.52 -11.78
CA VAL A 67 22.38 7.13 -11.64
C VAL A 67 21.34 7.06 -10.54
N ALA A 68 20.13 6.66 -10.91
CA ALA A 68 19.06 6.36 -9.97
C ALA A 68 18.90 4.85 -9.81
N GLY A 69 18.75 4.39 -8.56
CA GLY A 69 18.40 3.00 -8.28
C GLY A 69 16.90 2.75 -8.48
N ARG A 70 16.54 1.67 -9.17
CA ARG A 70 15.16 1.16 -9.21
C ARG A 70 14.83 0.57 -7.85
N MET A 71 13.85 1.15 -7.17
CA MET A 71 13.34 0.57 -5.93
C MET A 71 12.27 -0.47 -6.27
N LEU A 72 12.64 -1.76 -6.21
CA LEU A 72 11.66 -2.85 -6.19
C LEU A 72 11.05 -2.97 -4.79
N GLY A 73 9.80 -2.51 -4.64
CA GLY A 73 9.00 -2.76 -3.44
C GLY A 73 8.83 -1.54 -2.53
N GLY A 74 7.76 -0.79 -2.77
CA GLY A 74 7.19 0.12 -1.78
C GLY A 74 6.25 -0.64 -0.84
N LYS A 75 6.21 -0.22 0.43
CA LYS A 75 5.26 -0.71 1.43
C LYS A 75 3.83 -0.43 0.92
N VAL A 76 3.16 -1.44 0.37
CA VAL A 76 1.76 -1.31 -0.06
C VAL A 76 0.93 -0.95 1.18
N HIS A 77 0.42 0.27 1.20
CA HIS A 77 -0.35 0.78 2.34
C HIS A 77 -1.71 0.07 2.35
N GLY A 78 -1.90 -0.87 3.29
CA GLY A 78 -3.10 -1.71 3.38
C GLY A 78 -2.84 -3.21 3.54
N SER A 79 -1.82 -3.61 4.30
CA SER A 79 -1.54 -5.03 4.52
C SER A 79 -2.70 -5.75 5.23
N LEU A 80 -2.93 -7.01 4.86
CA LEU A 80 -3.95 -7.88 5.46
C LEU A 80 -3.56 -8.38 6.88
N ALA A 81 -2.47 -7.88 7.45
CA ALA A 81 -1.92 -8.32 8.72
C ALA A 81 -2.88 -8.20 9.92
N ARG A 82 -3.94 -7.37 9.80
CA ARG A 82 -4.96 -7.18 10.85
C ARG A 82 -6.29 -7.87 10.56
N ALA A 83 -6.39 -8.64 9.48
CA ALA A 83 -7.61 -9.37 9.13
C ALA A 83 -8.01 -10.32 10.26
N GLY A 84 -9.24 -10.18 10.78
CA GLY A 84 -9.77 -11.05 11.82
C GLY A 84 -9.24 -10.81 13.25
N LYS A 85 -8.35 -9.83 13.48
CA LYS A 85 -7.76 -9.55 14.81
C LYS A 85 -8.82 -9.38 15.89
N VAL A 86 -9.82 -8.55 15.65
CA VAL A 86 -10.89 -8.29 16.63
C VAL A 86 -11.74 -9.54 16.88
N ARG A 87 -12.11 -10.26 15.81
CA ARG A 87 -12.91 -11.50 15.91
C ARG A 87 -12.22 -12.59 16.72
N GLY A 88 -10.89 -12.70 16.63
CA GLY A 88 -10.09 -13.67 17.39
C GLY A 88 -9.86 -13.25 18.84
N GLN A 89 -9.77 -11.95 19.12
CA GLN A 89 -9.56 -11.42 20.48
C GLN A 89 -10.82 -11.41 21.33
N THR A 90 -12.00 -11.23 20.72
CA THR A 90 -13.25 -11.18 21.49
C THR A 90 -13.58 -12.55 22.11
N PRO A 91 -13.85 -12.63 23.44
CA PRO A 91 -14.19 -13.88 24.09
C PRO A 91 -15.48 -14.47 23.51
N LYS A 92 -15.49 -15.78 23.28
CA LYS A 92 -16.64 -16.46 22.69
C LYS A 92 -17.71 -16.74 23.74
N VAL A 93 -18.65 -15.81 23.90
CA VAL A 93 -19.80 -15.99 24.79
C VAL A 93 -20.77 -17.01 24.21
N ALA A 94 -21.00 -18.12 24.94
CA ALA A 94 -21.98 -19.14 24.58
C ALA A 94 -23.41 -18.59 24.63
N LYS A 95 -24.29 -19.07 23.75
CA LYS A 95 -25.70 -18.69 23.78
C LYS A 95 -26.39 -19.41 24.92
N GLN A 96 -27.00 -18.65 25.83
CA GLN A 96 -27.88 -19.19 26.85
C GLN A 96 -29.16 -19.75 26.21
N GLU A 97 -29.65 -20.87 26.74
CA GLU A 97 -30.95 -21.40 26.33
C GLU A 97 -32.07 -20.45 26.79
N LYS A 98 -32.92 -20.06 25.85
CA LYS A 98 -34.08 -19.20 26.11
C LYS A 98 -35.34 -19.91 25.64
N LYS A 99 -36.43 -19.72 26.38
CA LYS A 99 -37.75 -20.27 26.00
C LYS A 99 -38.08 -19.92 24.55
N LYS A 100 -38.49 -20.93 23.78
CA LYS A 100 -38.92 -20.75 22.38
C LYS A 100 -40.03 -19.71 22.30
N LYS A 101 -39.84 -18.69 21.47
CA LYS A 101 -40.83 -17.63 21.25
C LYS A 101 -42.01 -18.20 20.48
N LYS A 102 -43.24 -17.87 20.89
CA LYS A 102 -44.44 -18.17 20.08
C LYS A 102 -44.31 -17.51 18.70
N THR A 103 -44.88 -18.13 17.67
CA THR A 103 -44.90 -17.65 16.28
C THR A 103 -46.33 -17.46 15.77
N GLY A 104 -46.49 -16.92 14.55
CA GLY A 104 -47.78 -16.76 13.89
C GLY A 104 -48.80 -15.90 14.64
N ARG A 105 -50.08 -16.30 14.57
CA ARG A 105 -51.21 -15.59 15.19
C ARG A 105 -51.04 -15.41 16.69
N ALA A 106 -50.51 -16.42 17.39
CA ALA A 106 -50.27 -16.36 18.83
C ALA A 106 -49.26 -15.26 19.21
N LYS A 107 -48.19 -15.07 18.41
CA LYS A 107 -47.23 -13.97 18.59
C LYS A 107 -47.87 -12.61 18.35
N ARG A 108 -48.68 -12.48 17.30
CA ARG A 108 -49.37 -11.23 16.95
C ARG A 108 -50.36 -10.80 18.03
N ARG A 109 -51.16 -11.74 18.57
CA ARG A 109 -52.06 -11.46 19.71
C ARG A 109 -51.31 -10.97 20.94
N MET A 110 -50.19 -11.62 21.29
CA MET A 110 -49.35 -11.19 22.42
C MET A 110 -48.78 -9.78 22.20
N GLN A 111 -48.37 -9.45 20.98
CA GLN A 111 -47.83 -8.13 20.64
C GLN A 111 -48.90 -7.03 20.70
N TYR A 112 -50.13 -7.31 20.24
CA TYR A 112 -51.26 -6.39 20.35
C TYR A 112 -51.59 -6.08 21.81
N ASN A 113 -51.77 -7.13 22.63
CA ASN A 113 -52.05 -6.95 24.05
C ASN A 113 -50.97 -6.13 24.75
N ARG A 114 -49.68 -6.39 24.45
CA ARG A 114 -48.56 -5.64 25.05
C ARG A 114 -48.50 -4.16 24.63
N ARG A 115 -49.01 -3.81 23.45
CA ARG A 115 -48.89 -2.45 22.87
C ARG A 115 -50.10 -1.57 23.11
N PHE A 116 -51.28 -2.17 23.22
CA PHE A 116 -52.54 -1.43 23.23
C PHE A 116 -53.40 -1.75 24.46
N VAL A 117 -53.51 -3.01 24.85
CA VAL A 117 -54.41 -3.42 25.95
C VAL A 117 -53.76 -3.21 27.32
N ASN A 118 -52.51 -3.67 27.48
CA ASN A 118 -51.81 -3.66 28.76
C ASN A 118 -51.01 -2.36 28.99
N VAL A 119 -51.10 -1.38 28.09
CA VAL A 119 -50.37 -0.12 28.22
C VAL A 119 -51.24 0.87 28.98
N VAL A 120 -50.77 1.31 30.15
CA VAL A 120 -51.38 2.43 30.88
C VAL A 120 -50.69 3.72 30.42
N PRO A 121 -51.43 4.76 29.99
CA PRO A 121 -50.84 6.05 29.68
C PRO A 121 -50.23 6.67 30.94
N THR A 122 -48.91 6.84 30.95
CA THR A 122 -48.19 7.55 32.01
C THR A 122 -47.79 8.94 31.53
N PHE A 123 -47.74 9.90 32.44
CA PHE A 123 -47.26 11.25 32.13
C PHE A 123 -45.77 11.23 31.78
N GLY A 124 -45.36 12.12 30.87
CA GLY A 124 -43.97 12.25 30.40
C GLY A 124 -43.65 11.45 29.12
N LYS A 125 -42.35 11.30 28.82
CA LYS A 125 -41.89 10.64 27.60
C LYS A 125 -42.18 9.14 27.64
N LYS A 126 -42.83 8.63 26.59
CA LYS A 126 -43.16 7.20 26.46
C LYS A 126 -41.88 6.35 26.47
N LYS A 127 -41.77 5.42 27.44
CA LYS A 127 -40.66 4.45 27.50
C LYS A 127 -40.72 3.48 26.31
N GLY A 128 -39.56 3.22 25.71
CA GLY A 128 -39.41 2.27 24.61
C GLY A 128 -39.46 0.81 25.07
N PRO A 129 -39.80 -0.14 24.18
CA PRO A 129 -39.95 -1.56 24.52
C PRO A 129 -38.64 -2.28 24.90
N ASN A 130 -37.47 -1.68 24.62
CA ASN A 130 -36.14 -2.19 24.97
C ASN A 130 -35.37 -1.20 25.89
N ALA A 131 -36.08 -0.39 26.67
CA ALA A 131 -35.42 0.45 27.67
C ALA A 131 -34.88 -0.43 28.82
N ASN A 132 -33.61 -0.25 29.18
CA ASN A 132 -32.94 -1.01 30.25
C ASN A 132 -33.12 -0.37 31.65
N SER A 133 -33.84 0.76 31.71
CA SER A 133 -34.10 1.60 32.89
C SER A 133 -35.56 1.62 33.28
#